data_AF-A0AA43JPT4-F1
#
_entry.id   AF-A0AA43JPT4-F1
#
_cell.length_a   1.000
_cell.length_b   1.000
_cell.length_c   1.000
_cell.angle_alpha   90.00
_cell.angle_beta   90.00
_cell.angle_gamma   90.00
#
_symmetry.space_group_name_H-M   'P 1'
#
loop_
_entity.id
_entity.type
_entity.pdbx_description
1 polymer ?
#
loop_
_entity_poly.entity_id
_entity_poly.type
_entity_poly.pdbx_seq_one_letter_code
_entity_poly.pdbx_strand_id
1 'polypeptide(L)'
;MNSIFIKIATLLAVGGALSAPGESHACKCAPPPSAKVAMTRSTAVFVGYVADMVTTGPGTEKLTEHERMVVLKVRRRWKGEDMQEERVATRKVAPACGYPFKKGEVYIVFAEGGPERRRTGRCSNTAPYSEKLARKLDKLEAASR
;
A
#
# COMPACT_ATOMS: atom_id res chain seq x y z
N MET A 1 -73.65 28.65 -5.53
CA MET A 1 -74.31 28.72 -4.22
C MET A 1 -73.72 27.61 -3.36
N ASN A 2 -73.05 28.00 -2.27
CA ASN A 2 -72.41 27.21 -1.20
C ASN A 2 -71.24 26.27 -1.54
N SER A 3 -70.01 26.54 -1.10
CA SER A 3 -69.43 26.73 0.25
C SER A 3 -68.89 25.41 0.80
N ILE A 4 -67.57 25.23 0.74
CA ILE A 4 -66.61 25.30 1.88
C ILE A 4 -66.73 24.08 2.81
N PHE A 5 -65.64 23.33 3.02
CA PHE A 5 -64.99 23.07 4.32
C PHE A 5 -64.10 21.82 4.26
N ILE A 6 -62.79 22.05 4.14
CA ILE A 6 -61.70 21.50 4.99
C ILE A 6 -61.76 19.99 5.30
N LYS A 7 -60.72 19.23 4.92
CA LYS A 7 -59.85 18.52 5.90
C LYS A 7 -58.67 17.75 5.26
N ILE A 8 -57.49 18.20 5.69
CA ILE A 8 -56.32 17.40 6.12
C ILE A 8 -55.35 16.97 5.02
N ALA A 9 -54.41 17.90 4.78
CA ALA A 9 -52.97 17.67 4.73
C ALA A 9 -52.51 16.21 4.98
N THR A 10 -51.98 15.56 3.96
CA THR A 10 -50.96 14.53 4.16
C THR A 10 -49.74 14.96 3.40
N LEU A 11 -48.86 15.64 4.13
CA LEU A 11 -47.55 16.09 3.69
C LEU A 11 -46.74 14.83 3.32
N LEU A 12 -46.63 14.52 2.02
CA LEU A 12 -45.69 13.51 1.53
C LEU A 12 -44.27 14.12 1.52
N ALA A 13 -43.80 14.52 2.70
CA ALA A 13 -42.40 14.83 2.90
C ALA A 13 -41.66 13.50 3.00
N VAL A 14 -41.41 12.87 1.85
CA VAL A 14 -40.34 11.87 1.74
C VAL A 14 -39.04 12.65 1.94
N GLY A 15 -38.68 12.83 3.20
CA GLY A 15 -37.37 13.30 3.63
C GLY A 15 -36.36 12.25 3.20
N GLY A 16 -35.89 12.37 1.95
CA GLY A 16 -34.68 11.70 1.52
C GLY A 16 -33.56 12.20 2.41
N ALA A 17 -33.21 11.41 3.42
CA ALA A 17 -32.02 11.64 4.21
C ALA A 17 -30.83 11.57 3.24
N LEU A 18 -30.38 12.75 2.77
CA LEU A 18 -29.08 12.92 2.13
C LEU A 18 -28.05 12.54 3.18
N SER A 19 -27.76 11.24 3.25
CA SER A 19 -26.58 10.73 3.91
C SER A 19 -25.41 11.25 3.08
N ALA A 20 -24.78 12.33 3.54
CA ALA A 20 -23.50 12.75 3.02
C ALA A 20 -22.57 11.52 3.06
N PRO A 21 -21.89 11.16 1.96
CA PRO A 21 -20.98 10.04 1.98
C PRO A 21 -19.93 10.32 3.05
N GLY A 22 -19.93 9.53 4.13
CA GLY A 22 -18.91 9.60 5.15
C GLY A 22 -17.54 9.44 4.48
N GLU A 23 -16.58 10.30 4.81
CA GLU A 23 -15.21 10.18 4.31
C GLU A 23 -14.72 8.76 4.56
N SER A 24 -14.64 7.94 3.51
CA SER A 24 -14.08 6.60 3.63
C SER A 24 -12.61 6.77 4.03
N HIS A 25 -12.25 6.34 5.24
CA HIS A 25 -10.88 6.36 5.79
C HIS A 25 -9.96 5.36 5.08
N ALA A 26 -9.96 5.32 3.74
CA ALA A 26 -9.37 4.23 2.99
C ALA A 26 -7.86 4.13 3.19
N CYS A 27 -7.13 5.25 3.31
CA CYS A 27 -5.74 5.28 3.79
C CYS A 27 -5.28 6.72 4.06
N LYS A 28 -5.14 7.12 5.33
CA LYS A 28 -4.37 8.31 5.72
C LYS A 28 -3.06 7.84 6.34
N CYS A 29 -2.00 7.78 5.53
CA CYS A 29 -0.66 7.61 6.09
C CYS A 29 -0.30 8.85 6.91
N ALA A 30 0.43 8.66 8.01
CA ALA A 30 1.22 9.75 8.56
C ALA A 30 2.20 10.27 7.49
N PRO A 31 2.71 11.51 7.61
CA PRO A 31 3.78 11.98 6.75
C PRO A 31 4.89 10.93 6.62
N PRO A 32 5.40 10.65 5.40
CA PRO A 32 6.38 9.60 5.20
C PRO A 32 7.56 9.79 6.17
N PRO A 33 7.92 8.75 6.96
CA PRO A 33 8.99 8.88 7.93
C PRO A 33 10.33 9.13 7.22
N SER A 34 11.37 9.49 7.97
CA SER A 34 12.71 9.54 7.37
C SER A 34 13.14 8.16 6.87
N ALA A 35 14.01 8.11 5.85
CA ALA A 35 14.54 6.84 5.34
C ALA A 35 15.23 6.00 6.45
N LYS A 36 15.86 6.66 7.43
CA LYS A 36 16.44 5.99 8.60
C LYS A 36 15.37 5.25 9.41
N VAL A 37 14.29 5.95 9.77
CA VAL A 37 13.19 5.37 10.55
C VAL A 37 12.52 4.23 9.79
N ALA A 38 12.26 4.39 8.48
CA ALA A 38 11.70 3.31 7.67
C ALA A 38 12.62 2.10 7.56
N MET A 39 13.93 2.30 7.37
CA MET A 39 14.91 1.23 7.32
C MET A 39 15.01 0.48 8.67
N THR A 40 14.88 1.19 9.79
CA THR A 40 14.81 0.58 11.12
C THR A 40 13.57 -0.31 11.27
N ARG A 41 12.39 0.17 10.86
CA ARG A 41 11.11 -0.57 10.94
C ARG A 41 11.03 -1.76 9.98
N SER A 42 11.71 -1.67 8.84
CA SER A 42 11.71 -2.73 7.82
C SER A 42 12.51 -3.93 8.26
N THR A 43 12.06 -5.13 7.91
CA THR A 43 12.87 -6.36 8.02
C THR A 43 13.74 -6.56 6.77
N ALA A 44 13.34 -6.00 5.63
CA ALA A 44 14.15 -5.99 4.43
C ALA A 44 14.07 -4.66 3.68
N VAL A 45 15.21 -4.22 3.13
CA VAL A 45 15.31 -3.02 2.29
C VAL A 45 16.20 -3.33 1.10
N PHE A 46 15.66 -3.21 -0.11
CA PHE A 46 16.34 -3.62 -1.34
C PHE A 46 15.88 -2.83 -2.58
N VAL A 47 16.71 -2.85 -3.63
CA VAL A 47 16.33 -2.47 -4.99
C VAL A 47 15.88 -3.70 -5.74
N GLY A 48 14.69 -3.64 -6.36
CA GLY A 48 14.16 -4.74 -7.14
C GLY A 48 13.47 -4.30 -8.43
N TYR A 49 13.66 -5.08 -9.49
CA TYR A 49 12.88 -4.99 -10.73
C TYR A 49 11.63 -5.86 -10.60
N VAL A 50 10.44 -5.32 -10.92
CA VAL A 50 9.18 -6.08 -10.86
C VAL A 50 9.09 -7.03 -12.05
N ALA A 51 9.40 -8.30 -11.78
CA ALA A 51 9.34 -9.36 -12.78
C ALA A 51 7.91 -9.85 -12.98
N ASP A 52 7.11 -9.90 -11.92
CA ASP A 52 5.72 -10.33 -12.05
C ASP A 52 4.80 -9.81 -10.93
N MET A 53 3.49 -9.87 -11.19
CA MET A 53 2.45 -9.58 -10.19
C MET A 53 1.32 -10.59 -10.32
N VAL A 54 1.08 -11.36 -9.25
CA VAL A 54 0.11 -12.47 -9.25
C VAL A 54 -0.85 -12.37 -8.08
N THR A 55 -2.10 -12.79 -8.29
CA THR A 55 -3.14 -12.86 -7.26
C THR A 55 -3.48 -14.29 -6.85
N THR A 56 -3.04 -15.28 -7.63
CA THR A 56 -3.21 -16.71 -7.39
C THR A 56 -1.98 -17.46 -7.91
N GLY A 57 -1.69 -18.64 -7.34
CA GLY A 57 -0.59 -19.51 -7.75
C GLY A 57 0.36 -19.89 -6.60
N PRO A 58 1.44 -20.64 -6.89
CA PRO A 58 2.40 -21.08 -5.87
C PRO A 58 3.02 -19.89 -5.12
N GLY A 59 3.01 -19.95 -3.80
CA GLY A 59 3.51 -18.89 -2.92
C GLY A 59 2.51 -17.76 -2.64
N THR A 60 1.26 -17.86 -3.12
CA THR A 60 0.18 -16.91 -2.77
C THR A 60 -0.78 -17.45 -1.70
N GLU A 61 -0.51 -18.61 -1.11
CA GLU A 61 -1.41 -19.30 -0.16
C GLU A 61 -1.69 -18.46 1.10
N LYS A 62 -0.81 -17.50 1.41
CA LYS A 62 -0.93 -16.58 2.55
C LYS A 62 -1.51 -15.21 2.19
N LEU A 63 -1.92 -14.98 0.93
CA LEU A 63 -2.56 -13.75 0.52
C LEU A 63 -4.05 -13.74 0.89
N THR A 64 -4.55 -12.58 1.26
CA THR A 64 -5.99 -12.31 1.32
C THR A 64 -6.54 -11.93 -0.05
N GLU A 65 -7.86 -11.98 -0.22
CA GLU A 65 -8.54 -11.60 -1.46
C GLU A 65 -8.27 -10.14 -1.91
N HIS A 66 -7.84 -9.27 -0.99
CA HIS A 66 -7.50 -7.88 -1.26
C HIS A 66 -6.00 -7.64 -1.47
N GLU A 67 -5.19 -8.68 -1.48
CA GLU A 67 -3.74 -8.61 -1.70
C GLU A 67 -3.32 -9.19 -3.04
N ARG A 68 -2.16 -8.75 -3.51
CA ARG A 68 -1.44 -9.35 -4.63
C ARG A 68 0.01 -9.57 -4.22
N MET A 69 0.63 -10.61 -4.76
CA MET A 69 2.06 -10.84 -4.64
C MET A 69 2.78 -10.10 -5.74
N VAL A 70 3.88 -9.44 -5.40
CA VAL A 70 4.81 -8.82 -6.33
C VAL A 70 6.12 -9.59 -6.27
N VAL A 71 6.56 -10.10 -7.42
CA VAL A 71 7.80 -10.84 -7.56
C VAL A 71 8.88 -9.89 -8.07
N LEU A 72 9.91 -9.66 -7.27
CA LEU A 72 10.99 -8.74 -7.59
C LEU A 72 12.32 -9.47 -7.74
N LYS A 73 13.01 -9.24 -8.86
CA LYS A 73 14.42 -9.64 -9.00
C LYS A 73 15.29 -8.60 -8.28
N VAL A 74 16.01 -9.03 -7.26
CA VAL A 74 16.81 -8.17 -6.40
C VAL A 74 18.10 -7.80 -7.12
N ARG A 75 18.39 -6.50 -7.18
CA ARG A 75 19.63 -5.97 -7.76
C ARG A 75 20.65 -5.61 -6.70
N ARG A 76 20.17 -5.17 -5.53
CA ARG A 76 20.99 -4.75 -4.39
C ARG A 76 20.15 -4.77 -3.13
N ARG A 77 20.78 -5.01 -1.97
CA ARG A 77 20.15 -5.01 -0.65
C ARG A 77 20.92 -4.16 0.34
N TRP A 78 20.19 -3.49 1.23
CA TRP A 78 20.74 -2.78 2.38
C TRP A 78 20.35 -3.43 3.72
N LYS A 79 19.27 -4.23 3.75
CA LYS A 79 18.82 -4.95 4.95
C LYS A 79 18.09 -6.25 4.59
N GLY A 80 18.24 -7.26 5.44
CA GLY A 80 17.61 -8.58 5.32
C GLY A 80 18.52 -9.64 4.72
N GLU A 81 18.03 -10.87 4.64
CA GLU A 81 18.73 -12.03 4.09
C GLU A 81 19.12 -11.86 2.62
N ASP A 82 20.25 -12.44 2.21
CA ASP A 82 20.72 -12.39 0.82
C ASP A 82 19.92 -13.34 -0.08
N MET A 83 19.06 -12.75 -0.90
CA MET A 83 18.16 -13.45 -1.81
C MET A 83 18.15 -12.72 -3.16
N GLN A 84 18.20 -13.49 -4.25
CA GLN A 84 18.14 -12.97 -5.63
C GLN A 84 16.73 -12.60 -6.08
N GLU A 85 15.70 -13.14 -5.42
CA GLU A 85 14.29 -12.85 -5.69
C GLU A 85 13.56 -12.60 -4.37
N GLU A 86 12.63 -11.65 -4.39
CA GLU A 86 11.79 -11.28 -3.26
C GLU A 86 10.32 -11.36 -3.65
N ARG A 87 9.52 -11.93 -2.75
CA ARG A 87 8.07 -12.00 -2.88
C ARG A 87 7.46 -11.10 -1.82
N VAL A 88 6.86 -10.00 -2.26
CA VAL A 88 6.30 -8.99 -1.38
C VAL A 88 4.81 -8.83 -1.64
N ALA A 89 4.00 -9.04 -0.60
CA ALA A 89 2.57 -8.82 -0.67
C ALA A 89 2.23 -7.34 -0.50
N THR A 90 1.25 -6.85 -1.26
CA THR A 90 0.68 -5.51 -1.08
C THR A 90 -0.82 -5.53 -1.37
N ARG A 91 -1.57 -4.56 -0.84
CA ARG A 91 -2.99 -4.41 -1.16
C ARG A 91 -3.17 -4.09 -2.64
N LYS A 92 -4.20 -4.64 -3.27
CA LYS A 92 -4.48 -4.49 -4.71
C LYS A 92 -4.75 -3.06 -5.13
N VAL A 93 -5.38 -2.30 -4.24
CA VAL A 93 -5.88 -0.95 -4.57
C VAL A 93 -5.20 0.12 -3.76
N ALA A 94 -4.93 1.22 -4.46
CA ALA A 94 -4.34 2.43 -3.95
C ALA A 94 -5.06 2.99 -2.71
N PRO A 95 -6.41 3.13 -2.71
CA PRO A 95 -7.14 3.60 -1.55
C PRO A 95 -6.89 2.76 -0.31
N ALA A 96 -6.70 1.44 -0.39
CA ALA A 96 -6.47 0.57 0.76
C ALA A 96 -4.99 0.49 1.21
N CYS A 97 -4.22 1.56 1.06
CA CYS A 97 -2.77 1.62 1.30
C CYS A 97 -1.92 0.69 0.41
N GLY A 98 -2.46 0.20 -0.71
CA GLY A 98 -1.72 -0.59 -1.69
C GLY A 98 -0.63 0.21 -2.39
N TYR A 99 0.53 -0.41 -2.60
CA TYR A 99 1.58 0.20 -3.38
C TYR A 99 1.36 -0.08 -4.89
N PRO A 100 1.31 0.96 -5.75
CA PRO A 100 0.95 0.83 -7.16
C PRO A 100 2.15 0.39 -8.01
N PHE A 101 2.73 -0.77 -7.71
CA PHE A 101 3.76 -1.40 -8.54
C PHE A 101 3.28 -1.58 -9.99
N LYS A 102 4.21 -1.43 -10.92
CA LYS A 102 4.07 -1.73 -12.35
C LYS A 102 5.11 -2.77 -12.75
N LYS A 103 4.71 -3.75 -13.55
CA LYS A 103 5.61 -4.75 -14.13
C LYS A 103 6.62 -4.05 -15.04
N GLY A 104 7.88 -4.46 -15.02
CA GLY A 104 8.94 -3.82 -15.81
C GLY A 104 9.66 -2.66 -15.12
N GLU A 105 9.14 -2.16 -13.99
CA GLU A 105 9.70 -1.00 -13.29
C GLU A 105 10.61 -1.40 -12.12
N VAL A 106 11.49 -0.48 -11.74
CA VAL A 106 12.46 -0.68 -10.64
C VAL A 106 12.07 0.15 -9.43
N TYR A 107 12.09 -0.46 -8.25
CA TYR A 107 11.68 0.17 -7.00
C TYR A 107 12.73 -0.04 -5.91
N ILE A 108 12.77 0.91 -4.97
CA ILE A 108 13.37 0.71 -3.65
C ILE A 108 12.23 0.28 -2.73
N VAL A 109 12.31 -0.95 -2.24
CA VAL A 109 11.26 -1.58 -1.44
C VAL A 109 11.69 -1.63 0.02
N PHE A 110 10.81 -1.12 0.87
CA PHE A 110 10.87 -1.25 2.32
C PHE A 110 9.79 -2.26 2.71
N ALA A 111 10.21 -3.43 3.17
CA ALA A 111 9.33 -4.54 3.48
C ALA A 111 9.42 -4.92 4.96
N GLU A 112 8.28 -5.29 5.54
CA GLU A 112 8.13 -5.74 6.92
C GLU A 112 7.61 -7.19 6.95
N GLY A 113 7.83 -7.90 8.06
CA GLY A 113 7.47 -9.30 8.23
C GLY A 113 8.62 -10.28 7.98
N GLY A 114 8.35 -11.58 8.16
CA GLY A 114 9.36 -12.63 8.00
C GLY A 114 9.57 -13.07 6.55
N PRO A 115 10.60 -13.88 6.25
CA PRO A 115 10.90 -14.37 4.89
C PRO A 115 9.70 -14.99 4.18
N GLU A 116 8.88 -15.73 4.91
CA GLU A 116 7.69 -16.38 4.35
C GLU A 116 6.50 -15.44 4.10
N ARG A 117 6.52 -14.23 4.66
CA ARG A 117 5.41 -13.27 4.54
C ARG A 117 5.89 -11.84 4.71
N ARG A 118 6.55 -11.32 3.67
CA ARG A 118 6.91 -9.91 3.58
C ARG A 118 5.79 -9.08 2.98
N ARG A 119 5.55 -7.90 3.55
CA ARG A 119 4.52 -6.95 3.11
C ARG A 119 5.08 -5.57 2.90
N THR A 120 4.46 -4.83 1.99
CA THR A 120 4.71 -3.41 1.79
C THR A 120 3.45 -2.67 1.35
N GLY A 121 3.48 -1.34 1.42
CA GLY A 121 2.34 -0.49 1.08
C GLY A 121 2.75 0.95 0.91
N ARG A 122 1.78 1.84 0.68
CA ARG A 122 2.04 3.27 0.46
C ARG A 122 2.72 3.96 1.64
N CYS A 123 2.50 3.48 2.85
CA CYS A 123 3.07 4.09 4.06
C CYS A 123 4.46 3.56 4.42
N SER A 124 5.03 2.60 3.66
CA SER A 124 6.28 1.93 4.03
C SER A 124 7.55 2.68 3.60
N ASN A 125 7.45 3.84 2.94
CA ASN A 125 8.54 4.50 2.20
C ASN A 125 9.01 3.79 0.91
N THR A 126 8.33 2.73 0.49
CA THR A 126 8.56 2.15 -0.84
C THR A 126 8.33 3.20 -1.92
N ALA A 127 9.24 3.28 -2.89
CA ALA A 127 9.26 4.33 -3.90
C ALA A 127 9.83 3.78 -5.22
N PRO A 128 9.52 4.41 -6.38
CA PRO A 128 10.29 4.16 -7.59
C PRO A 128 11.77 4.41 -7.32
N TYR A 129 12.62 3.69 -8.04
CA TYR A 129 14.06 3.88 -7.88
C TYR A 129 14.44 5.35 -8.12
N SER A 130 15.28 5.87 -7.23
CA SER A 130 15.97 7.15 -7.45
C SER A 130 17.36 7.07 -6.86
N GLU A 131 18.34 7.62 -7.57
CA GLU A 131 19.72 7.65 -7.07
C GLU A 131 19.81 8.42 -5.74
N LYS A 132 19.01 9.47 -5.58
CA LYS A 132 18.96 10.24 -4.34
C LYS A 132 18.61 9.38 -3.13
N LEU A 133 17.60 8.50 -3.25
CA LEU A 133 17.21 7.61 -2.17
C LEU A 133 18.24 6.48 -1.97
N ALA A 134 18.76 5.90 -3.05
CA ALA A 134 19.81 4.88 -2.98
C ALA A 134 21.06 5.39 -2.25
N ARG A 135 21.59 6.55 -2.64
CA ARG A 135 22.74 7.18 -1.97
C ARG A 135 22.46 7.51 -0.50
N LYS A 136 21.21 7.85 -0.16
CA LYS A 136 20.82 8.09 1.23
C LYS A 136 20.86 6.78 2.03
N LEU A 137 20.39 5.67 1.47
CA LEU A 137 20.46 4.35 2.09
C LEU A 137 21.91 3.86 2.23
N ASP A 138 22.79 4.15 1.27
CA ASP A 138 24.22 3.81 1.36
C ASP A 138 24.89 4.45 2.58
N LYS A 139 24.60 5.73 2.81
CA LYS A 139 25.10 6.45 4.00
C LYS A 139 24.55 5.87 5.30
N LEU A 140 23.29 5.42 5.29
CA LEU A 140 22.66 4.83 6.47
C LEU A 140 23.23 3.44 6.79
N GLU A 141 23.47 2.62 5.77
CA GLU A 141 24.12 1.31 5.91
C GLU A 141 25.54 1.47 6.45
N ALA A 142 26.34 2.37 5.86
CA ALA A 142 27.70 2.64 6.32
C ALA A 142 27.77 3.13 7.77
N ALA A 143 26.78 3.90 8.22
CA ALA A 143 26.70 4.40 9.60
C ALA A 143 26.15 3.37 10.61
N SER A 144 25.74 2.19 10.15
CA SER A 144 25.23 1.10 11.00
C SER A 144 26.23 -0.04 11.22
N ARG A 145 27.42 0.07 10.62
CA ARG A 145 28.59 -0.77 10.84
C ARG A 145 29.52 -0.07 11.82
#